data_AF-A0A4W5JC68-F1
#
_entry.id   AF-A0A4W5JC68-F1
#
_cell.length_a   1.000
_cell.length_b   1.000
_cell.length_c   1.000
_cell.angle_alpha   90.00
_cell.angle_beta   90.00
_cell.angle_gamma   90.00
#
_symmetry.space_group_name_H-M   'P 1'
#
loop_
_entity.id
_entity.type
_entity.pdbx_description
1 polymer ?
#
loop_
_entity_poly.entity_id
_entity_poly.type
_entity_poly.pdbx_seq_one_letter_code
_entity_poly.pdbx_strand_id
1 'polypeptide(L)'
;LLGSSEYTKHGGGAHRCELCGKGFKTPSQLKWHQASVHRGEKPFQCPTCGKCFTTKTNLKIHTSVHSGERAFQCPQLKAQPVPFILTMLCHSLSFWNCE
;
A
#
# COMPACT_ATOMS: atom_id res chain seq x y z
N LEU A 1 -19.01 -42.30 4.62
CA LEU A 1 -19.88 -41.23 5.16
C LEU A 1 -19.02 -39.99 5.38
N LEU A 2 -19.22 -38.99 4.51
CA LEU A 2 -18.88 -37.56 4.65
C LEU A 2 -17.48 -37.26 5.23
N GLY A 3 -16.46 -37.11 4.41
CA GLY A 3 -16.28 -35.90 3.62
C GLY A 3 -15.42 -34.94 4.45
N SER A 4 -14.10 -35.02 4.26
CA SER A 4 -13.07 -34.19 4.89
C SER A 4 -13.47 -32.73 4.76
N SER A 5 -13.87 -32.10 5.87
CA SER A 5 -14.08 -30.65 5.88
C SER A 5 -12.72 -30.00 5.80
N GLU A 6 -12.25 -29.76 4.57
CA GLU A 6 -11.14 -28.87 4.26
C GLU A 6 -11.45 -27.53 4.92
N TYR A 7 -10.72 -27.21 5.98
CA TYR A 7 -10.72 -25.89 6.59
C TYR A 7 -10.09 -24.90 5.60
N THR A 8 -10.81 -24.53 4.54
CA THR A 8 -10.33 -23.51 3.63
C THR A 8 -10.30 -22.18 4.39
N LYS A 9 -9.11 -21.76 4.81
CA LYS A 9 -8.81 -20.47 5.47
C LYS A 9 -8.97 -19.30 4.49
N HIS A 10 -10.03 -19.29 3.69
CA HIS A 10 -10.36 -18.22 2.76
C HIS A 10 -11.45 -17.35 3.42
N GLY A 11 -11.01 -16.24 4.03
CA GLY A 11 -11.81 -15.36 4.88
C GLY A 11 -13.21 -15.07 4.34
N GLY A 12 -14.20 -15.15 5.24
CA GLY A 12 -15.64 -15.04 4.96
C GLY A 12 -16.10 -13.64 4.52
N GLY A 13 -15.60 -13.15 3.40
CA GLY A 13 -16.12 -11.97 2.71
C GLY A 13 -17.08 -12.36 1.60
N ALA A 14 -18.16 -11.59 1.42
CA ALA A 14 -19.16 -11.81 0.37
C ALA A 14 -18.60 -11.64 -1.06
N HIS A 15 -17.47 -10.93 -1.21
CA HIS A 15 -16.80 -10.72 -2.49
C HIS A 15 -15.45 -11.43 -2.50
N ARG A 16 -15.30 -12.46 -3.33
CA ARG A 16 -14.10 -13.32 -3.38
C ARG A 16 -13.24 -12.99 -4.60
N CYS A 17 -11.93 -12.96 -4.42
CA CYS A 17 -10.98 -12.92 -5.52
C CYS A 17 -10.85 -14.30 -6.16
N GLU A 18 -11.12 -14.40 -7.46
CA GLU A 18 -11.05 -15.66 -8.21
C GLU A 18 -9.62 -16.17 -8.38
N LEU A 19 -8.63 -15.27 -8.36
CA LEU A 19 -7.23 -15.61 -8.56
C LEU A 19 -6.56 -16.20 -7.31
N CYS A 20 -6.96 -15.79 -6.11
CA CYS A 20 -6.31 -16.21 -4.86
C CYS A 20 -7.29 -16.66 -3.75
N GLY A 21 -8.58 -16.69 -4.03
CA GLY A 21 -9.63 -17.11 -3.08
C GLY A 21 -9.86 -16.16 -1.90
N LYS A 22 -9.14 -15.03 -1.80
CA LYS A 22 -9.27 -14.09 -0.68
C LYS A 22 -10.63 -13.39 -0.68
N GLY A 23 -11.31 -13.36 0.46
CA GLY A 23 -12.60 -12.70 0.63
C GLY A 23 -12.50 -11.26 1.14
N PHE A 24 -13.41 -10.42 0.66
CA PHE A 24 -13.52 -8.99 0.96
C PHE A 24 -14.96 -8.64 1.35
N LYS A 25 -15.10 -7.58 2.16
CA LYS A 25 -16.41 -7.13 2.66
C LYS A 25 -17.20 -6.33 1.62
N THR A 26 -16.51 -5.66 0.71
CA THR A 26 -17.11 -4.79 -0.30
C THR A 26 -16.52 -5.05 -1.69
N PRO A 27 -17.27 -4.80 -2.77
CA PRO A 27 -16.77 -5.01 -4.13
C PRO A 27 -15.61 -4.05 -4.47
N SER A 28 -15.62 -2.83 -3.91
CA SER A 28 -14.54 -1.85 -4.10
C SER A 28 -13.21 -2.34 -3.52
N GLN A 29 -13.23 -3.03 -2.38
CA GLN A 29 -12.03 -3.63 -1.78
C GLN A 29 -11.49 -4.77 -2.64
N LEU A 30 -12.38 -5.62 -3.17
CA LEU A 30 -11.99 -6.67 -4.11
C LEU A 30 -11.37 -6.09 -5.38
N LYS A 31 -12.00 -5.07 -5.99
CA LYS A 31 -11.49 -4.39 -7.19
C LYS A 31 -10.11 -3.78 -6.95
N TRP A 32 -9.94 -3.07 -5.83
CA TRP A 32 -8.63 -2.50 -5.46
C TRP A 32 -7.58 -3.59 -5.23
N HIS A 33 -7.95 -4.70 -4.58
CA HIS A 33 -7.05 -5.83 -4.39
C HIS A 33 -6.61 -6.43 -5.73
N GLN A 34 -7.54 -6.64 -6.66
CA GLN A 34 -7.20 -7.18 -7.99
C GLN A 34 -6.27 -6.24 -8.76
N ALA A 35 -6.59 -4.94 -8.77
CA ALA A 35 -5.77 -3.91 -9.40
C ALA A 35 -4.35 -3.88 -8.81
N SER A 36 -4.24 -3.81 -7.48
CA SER A 36 -2.94 -3.63 -6.80
C SER A 36 -2.08 -4.89 -6.71
N VAL A 37 -2.68 -6.06 -6.48
CA VAL A 37 -1.94 -7.31 -6.19
C VAL A 37 -1.74 -8.15 -7.44
N HIS A 38 -2.72 -8.19 -8.36
CA HIS A 38 -2.66 -9.05 -9.53
C HIS A 38 -2.27 -8.30 -10.80
N ARG A 39 -2.68 -7.03 -10.94
CA ARG A 39 -2.32 -6.20 -12.10
C ARG A 39 -1.14 -5.26 -11.83
N GLY A 40 -0.74 -5.10 -10.57
CA GLY A 40 0.34 -4.18 -10.20
C GLY A 40 -0.01 -2.70 -10.37
N GLU A 41 -1.28 -2.36 -10.57
CA GLU A 41 -1.73 -0.97 -10.75
C GLU A 41 -1.42 -0.13 -9.49
N LYS A 42 -0.68 0.97 -9.67
CA LYS A 42 -0.28 1.89 -8.61
C LYS A 42 -0.73 3.32 -8.96
N PRO A 43 -2.00 3.68 -8.74
CA PRO A 43 -2.57 4.93 -9.27
C PRO A 43 -2.06 6.19 -8.55
N PHE A 44 -1.33 6.06 -7.43
CA PHE A 44 -0.91 7.20 -6.61
C PHE A 44 0.58 7.49 -6.82
N GLN A 45 0.90 8.47 -7.65
CA GLN A 45 2.27 8.88 -7.94
C GLN A 45 2.76 9.99 -7.01
N CYS A 46 4.02 9.93 -6.58
CA CYS A 46 4.70 11.02 -5.89
C CYS A 46 5.09 12.11 -6.88
N PRO A 47 4.66 13.37 -6.70
CA PRO A 47 5.00 14.46 -7.62
C PRO A 47 6.48 14.86 -7.54
N THR A 48 7.17 14.56 -6.43
CA THR A 48 8.57 14.95 -6.22
C THR A 48 9.56 13.98 -6.87
N CYS A 49 9.31 12.67 -6.78
CA CYS A 49 10.27 11.66 -7.27
C CYS A 49 9.67 10.62 -8.22
N GLY A 50 8.40 10.77 -8.64
CA GLY A 50 7.76 9.89 -9.62
C GLY A 50 7.36 8.50 -9.11
N LYS A 51 7.68 8.15 -7.86
CA LYS A 51 7.40 6.83 -7.27
C LYS A 51 5.89 6.58 -7.08
N CYS A 52 5.43 5.40 -7.49
CA CYS A 52 4.02 5.03 -7.43
C CYS A 52 3.65 4.13 -6.24
N PHE A 53 2.43 4.33 -5.72
CA PHE A 53 1.88 3.64 -4.56
C PHE A 53 0.48 3.08 -4.88
N THR A 54 0.14 1.99 -4.21
CA THR A 54 -1.19 1.35 -4.32
C THR A 54 -2.25 2.05 -3.47
N THR A 55 -1.85 2.85 -2.47
CA THR A 55 -2.77 3.59 -1.59
C THR A 55 -2.36 5.04 -1.38
N LYS A 56 -3.36 5.92 -1.20
CA LYS A 56 -3.16 7.34 -0.86
C LYS A 56 -2.44 7.52 0.49
N THR A 57 -2.71 6.66 1.47
CA THR A 57 -2.03 6.70 2.78
C THR A 57 -0.54 6.47 2.65
N ASN A 58 -0.12 5.48 1.84
CA ASN A 58 1.30 5.21 1.63
C ASN A 58 1.98 6.34 0.86
N LEU A 59 1.30 6.95 -0.12
CA LEU A 59 1.78 8.17 -0.77
C LEU A 59 1.97 9.31 0.24
N LYS A 60 0.99 9.57 1.11
CA LYS A 60 1.07 10.64 2.12
C LYS A 60 2.23 10.44 3.11
N ILE A 61 2.45 9.19 3.54
CA ILE A 61 3.59 8.84 4.38
C ILE A 61 4.90 9.07 3.61
N HIS A 62 4.96 8.65 2.35
CA HIS A 62 6.14 8.88 1.55
C HIS A 62 6.43 10.39 1.34
N THR A 63 5.41 11.20 1.05
CA THR A 63 5.60 12.65 0.85
C THR A 63 6.09 13.36 2.10
N SER A 64 5.81 12.84 3.30
CA SER A 64 6.40 13.39 4.54
C SER A 64 7.92 13.30 4.60
N VAL A 65 8.53 12.35 3.87
CA VAL A 65 9.98 12.23 3.78
C VAL A 65 10.57 13.39 2.96
N HIS A 66 9.84 13.90 1.98
CA HIS A 66 10.27 15.03 1.15
C HIS A 66 10.07 16.37 1.86
N SER A 67 8.94 16.56 2.55
CA SER A 67 8.66 17.81 3.27
C SER A 67 9.35 17.91 4.63
N GLY A 68 9.80 16.79 5.21
CA GLY A 68 10.29 16.73 6.58
C GLY A 68 9.20 16.91 7.64
N GLU A 69 7.93 17.08 7.24
CA GLU A 69 6.79 17.25 8.13
C GLU A 69 6.16 15.90 8.46
N ARG A 70 5.93 15.58 9.75
CA ARG A 70 5.31 14.30 10.15
C ARG A 70 3.96 14.08 9.46
N ALA A 71 3.80 12.95 8.76
CA ALA A 71 2.49 12.50 8.26
C ALA A 71 1.48 12.18 9.39
N PHE A 72 1.96 11.90 10.60
CA PHE A 72 1.16 11.59 11.78
C PHE A 72 1.66 12.34 13.04
N GLN A 73 0.79 13.17 13.62
CA GLN A 73 1.03 13.87 14.88
C GLN A 73 0.46 13.06 16.04
N CYS A 74 1.30 12.72 17.02
CA CYS A 74 0.86 12.29 18.35
C CYS A 74 1.10 13.46 19.30
N PRO A 75 0.12 13.90 20.11
CA PRO A 75 0.28 15.06 21.00
C PRO A 75 1.40 14.92 22.05
N GLN A 76 1.85 13.69 22.32
CA GLN A 76 2.67 13.33 23.49
C GLN A 76 4.16 13.06 23.18
N LEU A 77 4.59 13.15 21.92
CA LEU A 77 5.97 12.80 21.52
C LEU A 77 6.71 14.05 21.06
N LYS A 78 7.77 14.44 21.80
CA LYS A 78 8.69 15.50 21.38
C LYS A 78 9.26 15.19 19.99
N ALA A 79 9.26 16.21 19.14
CA ALA A 79 9.66 16.12 17.75
C ALA A 79 11.11 15.64 17.61
N GLN A 80 11.31 14.56 16.86
CA GLN A 80 12.60 14.18 16.30
C GLN A 80 12.44 14.31 14.78
N PRO A 81 13.29 15.09 14.08
CA PRO A 81 13.27 15.14 12.63
C PRO A 81 13.55 13.74 12.10
N VAL A 82 12.76 13.27 11.13
CA VAL A 82 13.11 12.06 10.38
C VAL A 82 14.48 12.32 9.74
N PRO A 83 15.47 11.42 9.92
CA PRO A 83 16.84 11.73 9.56
C PRO A 83 16.91 12.06 8.06
N PHE A 84 17.49 13.22 7.77
CA PHE A 84 17.77 13.81 6.45
C PHE A 84 18.42 12.85 5.43
N ILE A 85 18.88 11.67 5.86
CA ILE A 85 19.61 10.67 5.07
C ILE A 85 18.69 9.89 4.10
N LEU A 86 17.37 9.87 4.30
CA LEU A 86 16.46 9.09 3.43
C LEU A 86 16.11 9.77 2.09
N THR A 87 16.30 11.09 1.96
CA THR A 87 16.02 11.83 0.72
C THR A 87 17.06 11.56 -0.38
N MET A 88 18.30 11.23 0.01
CA MET A 88 19.42 11.00 -0.92
C MET A 88 19.35 9.65 -1.64
N LEU A 89 18.60 8.67 -1.12
CA LEU A 89 18.46 7.35 -1.76
C LEU A 89 17.38 7.31 -2.87
N CYS A 90 16.50 8.33 -2.96
CA CYS A 90 15.44 8.36 -3.97
C CYS A 90 15.93 8.85 -5.36
N HIS A 91 16.94 9.73 -5.43
CA HIS A 91 17.42 10.28 -6.70
C HIS A 91 18.51 9.45 -7.38
N SER A 92 19.21 8.58 -6.64
CA SER A 92 20.40 7.85 -7.14
C SER A 92 20.10 6.50 -7.80
N LEU A 93 18.84 6.05 -7.80
CA LEU A 93 18.43 4.78 -8.39
C LEU A 93 17.35 5.05 -9.43
N SER A 94 17.70 5.03 -10.71
CA SER A 94 16.80 5.21 -11.86
C SER A 94 15.73 4.10 -12.03
N PHE A 95 15.41 3.37 -10.96
CA PHE A 95 14.53 2.20 -10.91
C PHE A 95 13.13 2.51 -10.35
N TRP A 96 12.81 3.76 -10.02
CA TRP A 96 11.57 4.12 -9.31
C TRP A 96 10.43 4.64 -10.20
N ASN A 97 10.53 4.48 -11.53
CA ASN A 97 9.42 4.85 -12.41
C ASN A 97 8.26 3.87 -12.30
N CYS A 98 7.05 4.40 -12.46
CA CYS A 98 5.82 3.62 -12.65
C CYS A 98 5.99 2.79 -13.94
N GLU A 99 6.09 1.47 -13.83
CA GLU A 99 5.70 0.55 -14.92
C GLU A 99 4.22 0.20 -14.77
#